data_AF-D2RET5-F1
#
_entry.id   AF-D2RET5-F1
#
_cell.length_a   1.000
_cell.length_b   1.000
_cell.length_c   1.000
_cell.angle_alpha   90.00
_cell.angle_beta   90.00
_cell.angle_gamma   90.00
#
_symmetry.space_group_name_H-M   'P 1'
#
loop_
_entity.id
_entity.type
_entity.pdbx_description
1 polymer ?
#
loop_
_entity_poly.entity_id
_entity_poly.type
_entity_poly.pdbx_seq_one_letter_code
_entity_poly.pdbx_strand_id
1 'polypeptide(L)'
;MILALVMLIIGSIMLVSSRDLVRLLISLEFLFASLFLSILGIMNSPQGYETLVAVIFTSSSELMILVAVITIFSKMFRTTSLEGDKID
;
A
#
# COMPACT_ATOMS: atom_id res chain seq x y z
N MET A 1 14.85 7.83 9.70
CA MET A 1 14.49 6.48 10.20
C MET A 1 13.29 6.48 11.13
N ILE A 2 13.23 7.30 12.20
CA ILE A 2 12.08 7.33 13.13
C ILE A 2 10.76 7.60 12.40
N LEU A 3 10.74 8.57 11.48
CA LEU A 3 9.55 8.86 10.67
C LEU A 3 9.11 7.65 9.82
N ALA A 4 10.04 6.92 9.22
CA ALA A 4 9.73 5.71 8.45
C ALA A 4 9.09 4.65 9.36
N LEU A 5 9.62 4.44 10.57
CA LEU A 5 9.05 3.52 11.54
C LEU A 5 7.62 3.92 11.95
N VAL A 6 7.38 5.22 12.20
CA VAL A 6 6.04 5.73 12.54
C VAL A 6 5.07 5.49 11.38
N MET A 7 5.47 5.77 10.14
CA MET A 7 4.64 5.51 8.95
C MET A 7 4.37 4.01 8.78
N LEU A 8 5.36 3.14 9.05
CA LEU A 8 5.19 1.68 8.98
C LEU A 8 4.13 1.18 9.98
N ILE A 9 4.18 1.69 11.22
CA ILE A 9 3.25 1.31 12.29
C ILE A 9 1.84 1.78 11.94
N ILE A 10 1.69 3.03 11.50
CA ILE A 10 0.38 3.59 11.11
C ILE A 10 -0.20 2.81 9.92
N GLY A 11 0.62 2.56 8.89
CA GLY A 11 0.24 1.77 7.72
C GLY A 11 -0.20 0.36 8.11
N SER A 12 0.56 -0.31 8.98
CA SER A 12 0.24 -1.66 9.46
C SER A 12 -1.09 -1.70 10.23
N ILE A 13 -1.34 -0.74 11.13
CA ILE A 13 -2.60 -0.67 11.88
C ILE A 13 -3.78 -0.41 10.93
N MET A 14 -3.60 0.51 9.98
CA MET A 14 -4.64 0.85 9.00
C MET A 14 -4.95 -0.33 8.07
N LEU A 15 -3.94 -1.14 7.72
CA LEU A 15 -4.07 -2.35 6.91
C LEU A 15 -4.89 -3.43 7.61
N VAL A 16 -4.67 -3.66 8.91
CA VAL A 16 -5.46 -4.64 9.68
C VAL A 16 -6.88 -4.14 9.91
N SER A 17 -7.07 -2.83 10.07
CA SER A 17 -8.38 -2.23 10.32
C SER A 17 -9.19 -1.95 9.05
N SER A 18 -8.64 -2.14 7.84
CA SER A 18 -9.34 -1.79 6.60
C SER A 18 -10.50 -2.72 6.29
N ARG A 19 -11.73 -2.19 6.39
CA ARG A 19 -12.97 -2.84 5.95
C ARG A 19 -13.37 -2.50 4.51
N ASP A 20 -12.77 -1.45 3.97
CA ASP A 20 -13.02 -0.97 2.61
C ASP A 20 -11.75 -1.14 1.79
N LEU A 21 -11.90 -1.52 0.53
CA LEU A 21 -10.77 -1.66 -0.39
C LEU A 21 -9.98 -0.35 -0.57
N VAL A 22 -10.64 0.80 -0.53
CA VAL A 22 -9.99 2.13 -0.60
C VAL A 22 -9.10 2.36 0.62
N ARG A 23 -9.54 1.94 1.81
CA ARG A 23 -8.76 2.09 3.04
C ARG A 23 -7.55 1.15 3.03
N LEU A 24 -7.70 -0.02 2.40
CA LEU A 24 -6.62 -0.98 2.17
C LEU A 24 -5.58 -0.45 1.16
N LEU A 25 -6.02 0.27 0.12
CA LEU A 25 -5.10 0.94 -0.81
C LEU A 25 -4.26 2.01 -0.11
N ILE A 26 -4.90 2.84 0.71
CA ILE A 26 -4.21 3.92 1.43
C ILE A 26 -3.20 3.36 2.44
N SER A 27 -3.53 2.27 3.13
CA SER A 27 -2.61 1.64 4.08
C SER A 27 -1.39 1.02 3.39
N LEU A 28 -1.58 0.40 2.22
CA LEU A 28 -0.50 -0.17 1.43
C LEU A 28 0.46 0.91 0.93
N GLU A 29 -0.06 2.04 0.44
CA GLU A 29 0.75 3.21 0.06
C GLU A 29 1.55 3.77 1.25
N PHE A 30 0.96 3.76 2.45
CA PHE A 30 1.67 4.17 3.67
C PHE A 30 2.86 3.25 4.02
N LEU A 31 2.72 1.94 3.76
CA LEU A 31 3.79 0.97 3.95
C LEU A 31 4.92 1.17 2.93
N PHE A 32 4.59 1.43 1.66
CA PHE A 32 5.60 1.76 0.65
C PHE A 32 6.29 3.10 0.91
N ALA A 33 5.55 4.13 1.32
CA ALA A 33 6.12 5.42 1.71
C ALA A 33 7.13 5.28 2.86
N SER A 34 6.87 4.40 3.82
CA SER A 34 7.83 4.05 4.87
C SER A 34 9.09 3.39 4.32
N LEU A 35 8.94 2.41 3.43
CA LEU A 35 10.05 1.73 2.76
C LEU A 35 10.92 2.71 1.94
N PHE A 36 10.30 3.60 1.16
CA PHE A 36 11.00 4.67 0.45
C PHE A 36 11.83 5.53 1.38
N LEU A 37 11.24 5.98 2.47
CA LEU A 37 11.90 6.86 3.43
C LEU A 37 13.04 6.15 4.17
N SER A 38 12.95 4.83 4.33
CA SER A 38 14.03 4.01 4.87
C SER A 38 15.20 3.88 3.87
N ILE A 39 14.90 3.59 2.61
CA ILE A 39 15.89 3.41 1.52
C ILE A 39 16.61 4.73 1.20
N LEU A 40 15.91 5.87 1.28
CA LEU A 40 16.53 7.19 1.13
C LEU A 40 17.71 7.41 2.09
N GLY A 41 17.69 6.80 3.28
CA GLY A 41 18.81 6.86 4.23
C GLY A 41 20.06 6.08 3.79
N ILE A 42 19.94 5.16 2.82
CA ILE A 42 21.01 4.26 2.35
C ILE A 42 21.57 4.69 0.98
N MET A 43 21.03 5.78 0.39
CA MET A 43 21.42 6.35 -0.91
C MET A 43 22.91 6.70 -1.09
N ASN A 44 23.70 6.70 -0.02
CA ASN A 44 25.16 6.85 -0.13
C ASN A 44 25.87 5.63 -0.72
N SER A 45 25.18 4.49 -0.86
CA SER A 45 25.68 3.30 -1.57
C SER A 45 25.09 3.23 -2.98
N PRO A 46 25.88 2.84 -4.02
CA PRO A 46 25.36 2.57 -5.36
C PRO A 46 24.16 1.61 -5.38
N GLN A 47 24.15 0.63 -4.46
CA GLN A 47 23.05 -0.34 -4.30
C GLN A 47 21.73 0.31 -3.85
N GLY A 48 21.80 1.47 -3.18
CA GLY A 48 20.63 2.21 -2.73
C GLY A 48 19.79 2.78 -3.88
N TYR A 49 20.45 3.21 -4.96
CA TYR A 49 19.77 3.77 -6.14
C TYR A 49 19.02 2.69 -6.94
N GLU A 50 19.64 1.54 -7.16
CA GLU A 50 18.99 0.41 -7.86
C GLU A 50 17.77 -0.09 -7.08
N THR A 51 17.91 -0.21 -5.77
CA THR A 51 16.82 -0.62 -4.88
C THR A 51 15.71 0.42 -4.88
N LEU A 52 16.03 1.71 -4.89
CA LEU A 52 15.03 2.78 -4.95
C LEU A 52 14.18 2.69 -6.21
N VAL A 53 14.83 2.55 -7.38
CA VAL A 53 14.11 2.44 -8.66
C VAL A 53 13.20 1.22 -8.68
N ALA A 54 13.69 0.06 -8.22
CA ALA A 54 12.88 -1.15 -8.12
C ALA A 54 11.65 -0.94 -7.22
N VAL A 55 11.81 -0.30 -6.07
CA VAL A 55 10.69 -0.05 -5.15
C VAL A 55 9.68 0.95 -5.71
N ILE A 56 10.11 1.99 -6.47
CA ILE A 56 9.20 2.90 -7.21
C ILE A 56 8.35 2.13 -8.21
N PHE A 57 8.96 1.28 -9.02
CA PHE A 57 8.23 0.50 -10.01
C PHE A 57 7.28 -0.51 -9.38
N THR A 58 7.70 -1.19 -8.31
CA THR A 58 6.86 -2.13 -7.58
C THR A 58 5.65 -1.43 -6.97
N SER A 59 5.85 -0.32 -6.23
CA SER A 59 4.75 0.46 -5.64
C SER A 59 3.75 0.95 -6.69
N SER A 60 4.23 1.51 -7.80
CA SER A 60 3.34 1.98 -8.87
C SER A 60 2.57 0.83 -9.54
N SER A 61 3.19 -0.35 -9.69
CA SER A 61 2.56 -1.51 -10.31
C SER A 61 1.50 -2.13 -9.38
N GLU A 62 1.79 -2.21 -8.08
CA GLU A 62 0.85 -2.71 -7.08
C GLU A 62 -0.36 -1.78 -6.95
N LEU A 63 -0.16 -0.47 -6.91
CA LEU A 63 -1.26 0.50 -6.93
C LEU A 63 -2.14 0.32 -8.17
N MET A 64 -1.55 0.16 -9.35
CA MET A 64 -2.28 -0.05 -10.60
C MET A 64 -3.12 -1.33 -10.57
N ILE A 65 -2.53 -2.45 -10.13
CA ILE A 65 -3.23 -3.73 -10.01
C ILE A 65 -4.37 -3.62 -8.99
N LEU A 66 -4.12 -2.99 -7.84
CA LEU A 66 -5.10 -2.89 -6.78
C LEU A 66 -6.27 -1.97 -7.18
N VAL A 67 -6.02 -0.84 -7.86
CA VAL A 67 -7.07 0.02 -8.44
C VAL A 67 -7.87 -0.71 -9.52
N ALA A 68 -7.22 -1.52 -10.36
CA ALA A 68 -7.90 -2.35 -11.35
C ALA A 68 -8.82 -3.38 -10.67
N VAL A 69 -8.34 -4.05 -9.62
CA VAL A 69 -9.15 -4.99 -8.82
C VAL A 69 -10.34 -4.27 -8.20
N ILE A 70 -10.14 -3.09 -7.59
CA ILE A 70 -11.23 -2.28 -7.00
C ILE A 70 -12.28 -1.91 -8.05
N THR A 71 -11.84 -1.49 -9.24
CA THR A 71 -12.74 -1.10 -10.32
C THR A 71 -13.59 -2.29 -10.79
N ILE A 72 -12.98 -3.47 -10.91
CA ILE A 72 -13.67 -4.71 -11.27
C ILE A 72 -14.63 -5.13 -10.15
N PHE A 73 -14.18 -5.12 -8.89
CA PHE A 73 -14.98 -5.50 -7.73
C PHE A 73 -16.17 -4.56 -7.53
N SER A 74 -15.96 -3.25 -7.65
CA SER A 74 -17.00 -2.23 -7.58
C SER A 74 -18.05 -2.40 -8.68
N LYS A 75 -17.62 -2.74 -9.91
CA LYS A 75 -18.52 -3.01 -11.02
C LYS A 75 -19.31 -4.31 -10.84
N MET A 76 -18.73 -5.31 -10.19
CA MET A 76 -19.32 -6.63 -9.99
C MET A 76 -20.27 -6.70 -8.80
N PHE A 77 -19.92 -6.08 -7.67
CA PHE A 77 -20.68 -6.19 -6.43
C PHE A 77 -21.47 -4.93 -6.06
N ARG A 78 -21.28 -3.80 -6.76
CA ARG A 78 -21.82 -2.46 -6.38
C ARG A 78 -21.47 -2.02 -4.95
N THR A 79 -20.65 -2.78 -4.24
CA THR A 79 -20.15 -2.47 -2.90
C THR A 79 -18.62 -2.45 -2.93
N THR A 80 -18.01 -1.62 -2.10
CA THR A 80 -16.56 -1.53 -1.90
C THR A 80 -16.13 -2.12 -0.55
N SER A 81 -17.09 -2.73 0.16
CA SER A 81 -16.93 -3.30 1.50
C SER A 81 -16.43 -4.73 1.38
N LEU A 82 -15.45 -5.09 2.20
CA LEU A 82 -14.85 -6.43 2.25
C LEU A 82 -15.62 -7.40 3.16
N GLU A 83 -16.61 -6.90 3.90
CA GLU A 83 -17.45 -7.72 4.76
C GLU A 83 -18.51 -8.41 3.90
N GLY A 84 -18.40 -9.74 3.78
CA GLY A 84 -19.30 -10.56 2.98
C GLY A 84 -20.75 -10.33 3.37
N ASP A 85 -21.60 -10.16 2.34
CA ASP A 85 -23.05 -10.13 2.45
C ASP A 85 -23.50 -11.35 3.29
N LYS A 86 -23.92 -11.09 4.53
CA LYS A 86 -24.58 -12.12 5.34
C LYS A 86 -25.95 -12.31 4.71
N ILE A 87 -26.08 -13.38 3.95
CA ILE A 87 -27.35 -13.90 3.49
C ILE A 87 -28.10 -14.36 4.75
N ASP A 88 -29.04 -13.54 5.20
CA ASP A 88 -30.06 -13.92 6.18
C ASP A 88 -31.03 -14.95 5.56
#